data_AF-A0A2N1DN96-F1
#
_entry.id   AF-A0A2N1DN96-F1
#
_cell.length_a   1.000
_cell.length_b   1.000
_cell.length_c   1.000
_cell.angle_alpha   90.00
_cell.angle_beta   90.00
_cell.angle_gamma   90.00
#
_symmetry.space_group_name_H-M   'P 1'
#
loop_
_entity.id
_entity.type
_entity.pdbx_description
1 polymer ?
#
loop_
_entity_poly.entity_id
_entity_poly.type
_entity_poly.pdbx_seq_one_letter_code
_entity_poly.pdbx_strand_id
1 'polypeptide(L)'
;MLLSEVLNTSKYNLENNALVESCKATLEQEGAIVLPDFLTEQAIRAIVDQGKEKQSLAWYTSNTHNVYLTDIDPDYALDHVKNKQINSSKGCITDDQIAQNSPLRVIYDAALFRTFLTQVLGIKALHEYADPLSSINLHYASAGQELGWHFDNSSFAITLLIQKPEQGGSFEYLNNMRNADLGEMNFEGVGEVLAGNKEIKTLTIEPGSLVLFRGRNAIHRVTPTIGDTTRMLVVLAYNSEPDIALSESARMTFFGRLA
;
A
#
# COMPACT_ATOMS: atom_id res chain seq x y z
N MET A 1 14.81 -18.36 9.29
CA MET A 1 13.37 -18.59 9.06
C MET A 1 13.19 -18.90 7.59
N LEU A 2 12.53 -20.00 7.25
CA LEU A 2 12.22 -20.42 5.90
C LEU A 2 10.95 -19.72 5.41
N LEU A 3 10.80 -19.57 4.09
CA LEU A 3 9.60 -18.97 3.50
C LEU A 3 8.32 -19.73 3.90
N SER A 4 8.40 -21.06 4.05
CA SER A 4 7.28 -21.91 4.51
C SER A 4 6.87 -21.68 5.96
N GLU A 5 7.72 -21.04 6.77
CA GLU A 5 7.37 -20.61 8.13
C GLU A 5 6.67 -19.25 8.11
N VAL A 6 6.83 -18.48 7.03
CA VAL A 6 6.27 -17.13 6.86
C VAL A 6 4.94 -17.16 6.12
N LEU A 7 4.85 -17.97 5.07
CA LEU A 7 3.68 -18.06 4.20
C LEU A 7 2.85 -19.29 4.50
N ASN A 8 1.53 -19.17 4.34
CA ASN A 8 0.60 -20.29 4.38
C ASN A 8 0.68 -21.13 3.09
N THR A 9 1.74 -21.93 2.95
CA THR A 9 1.99 -22.74 1.76
C THR A 9 1.00 -23.88 1.56
N SER A 10 0.27 -24.28 2.61
CA SER A 10 -0.86 -25.21 2.49
C SER A 10 -2.06 -24.62 1.75
N LYS A 11 -2.24 -23.30 1.84
CA LYS A 11 -3.33 -22.58 1.16
C LYS A 11 -2.88 -22.01 -0.18
N TYR A 12 -1.65 -21.52 -0.25
CA TYR A 12 -1.10 -20.83 -1.42
C TYR A 12 0.15 -21.53 -1.94
N ASN A 13 -0.03 -22.35 -2.98
CA ASN A 13 1.09 -22.78 -3.81
C ASN A 13 1.38 -21.70 -4.86
N LEU A 14 2.42 -20.89 -4.63
CA LEU A 14 2.78 -19.76 -5.49
C LEU A 14 3.27 -20.18 -6.88
N GLU A 15 3.64 -21.45 -7.09
CA GLU A 15 4.01 -22.00 -8.41
C GLU A 15 2.80 -22.52 -9.20
N ASN A 16 1.61 -22.52 -8.59
CA ASN A 16 0.40 -23.03 -9.23
C ASN A 16 -0.14 -22.01 -10.26
N ASN A 17 -0.04 -22.35 -11.54
CA ASN A 17 -0.56 -21.54 -12.63
C ASN A 17 -2.07 -21.21 -12.50
N ALA A 18 -2.89 -22.10 -11.96
CA ALA A 18 -4.31 -21.82 -11.76
C ALA A 18 -4.55 -20.71 -10.72
N LEU A 19 -3.71 -20.66 -9.66
CA LEU A 19 -3.75 -19.57 -8.69
C LEU A 19 -3.35 -18.25 -9.35
N VAL A 20 -2.27 -18.26 -10.14
CA VAL A 20 -1.79 -17.09 -10.88
C VAL A 20 -2.86 -16.55 -11.84
N GLU A 21 -3.46 -17.41 -12.66
CA GLU A 21 -4.48 -16.99 -13.63
C GLU A 21 -5.75 -16.50 -12.93
N SER A 22 -6.16 -17.13 -11.82
CA SER A 22 -7.26 -16.62 -11.00
C SER A 22 -6.95 -15.23 -10.45
N CYS A 23 -5.74 -15.01 -9.92
CA CYS A 23 -5.33 -13.71 -9.39
C CYS A 23 -5.28 -12.63 -10.47
N LYS A 24 -4.76 -12.95 -11.67
CA LYS A 24 -4.75 -12.04 -12.82
C LYS A 24 -6.16 -11.62 -13.21
N ALA A 25 -7.07 -12.59 -13.38
CA ALA A 25 -8.44 -12.33 -13.77
C ALA A 25 -9.16 -11.43 -12.75
N THR A 26 -9.00 -11.72 -11.44
CA THR A 26 -9.57 -10.86 -10.39
C THR A 26 -8.95 -9.46 -10.40
N LEU A 27 -7.63 -9.34 -10.56
CA LEU A 27 -6.97 -8.04 -10.60
C LEU A 27 -7.39 -7.19 -11.81
N GLU A 28 -7.62 -7.82 -12.96
CA GLU A 28 -8.09 -7.16 -14.18
C GLU A 28 -9.55 -6.69 -14.04
N GLN A 29 -10.41 -7.53 -13.47
CA GLN A 29 -11.83 -7.21 -13.29
C GLN A 29 -12.06 -6.20 -12.16
N GLU A 30 -11.44 -6.43 -11.00
CA GLU A 30 -11.75 -5.72 -9.76
C GLU A 30 -10.70 -4.68 -9.36
N GLY A 31 -9.59 -4.56 -10.09
CA GLY A 31 -8.51 -3.61 -9.79
C GLY A 31 -7.73 -3.92 -8.50
N ALA A 32 -8.17 -4.93 -7.74
CA ALA A 32 -7.63 -5.34 -6.46
C ALA A 32 -7.78 -6.85 -6.28
N ILE A 33 -6.85 -7.49 -5.58
CA ILE A 33 -7.02 -8.83 -5.04
C ILE A 33 -6.67 -8.86 -3.56
N VAL A 34 -7.38 -9.70 -2.81
CA VAL A 34 -7.07 -10.00 -1.41
C VAL A 34 -6.87 -11.50 -1.29
N LEU A 35 -5.69 -11.91 -0.80
CA LEU A 35 -5.36 -13.28 -0.46
C LEU A 35 -5.35 -13.39 1.08
N PRO A 36 -6.47 -13.81 1.71
CA PRO A 36 -6.57 -13.89 3.16
C PRO A 36 -5.73 -15.03 3.75
N ASP A 37 -5.29 -14.90 5.00
CA ASP A 37 -4.43 -15.90 5.67
C ASP A 37 -3.16 -16.24 4.87
N PHE A 38 -2.60 -15.25 4.17
CA PHE A 38 -1.40 -15.42 3.35
C PHE A 38 -0.16 -15.62 4.22
N LEU A 39 -0.04 -14.85 5.30
CA LEU A 39 0.97 -15.04 6.32
C LEU A 39 0.53 -16.07 7.37
N THR A 40 1.50 -16.77 7.95
CA THR A 40 1.26 -17.62 9.12
C THR A 40 1.03 -16.77 10.38
N GLU A 41 0.30 -17.29 11.37
CA GLU A 41 0.12 -16.61 12.66
C GLU A 41 1.46 -16.30 13.35
N GLN A 42 2.43 -17.19 13.22
CA GLN A 42 3.77 -17.01 13.79
C GLN A 42 4.48 -15.80 13.17
N ALA A 43 4.40 -15.66 11.84
CA ALA A 43 4.96 -14.50 11.16
C ALA A 43 4.26 -13.20 11.56
N ILE A 44 2.93 -13.19 11.62
CA ILE A 44 2.15 -12.03 12.04
C ILE A 44 2.58 -11.58 13.44
N ARG A 45 2.63 -12.51 14.41
CA ARG A 45 3.07 -12.20 15.80
C ARG A 45 4.48 -11.62 15.83
N ALA A 46 5.43 -12.25 15.13
CA ALA A 46 6.81 -11.76 15.07
C ALA A 46 6.90 -10.34 14.46
N ILE A 47 6.11 -10.04 13.42
CA ILE A 47 6.09 -8.71 12.80
C ILE A 47 5.46 -7.67 13.74
N VAL A 48 4.36 -8.03 14.43
CA VAL A 48 3.72 -7.15 15.43
C VAL A 48 4.69 -6.81 16.56
N ASP A 49 5.38 -7.80 17.13
CA ASP A 49 6.30 -7.59 18.25
C ASP A 49 7.49 -6.72 17.84
N GLN A 50 8.11 -7.01 16.69
CA GLN A 50 9.20 -6.20 16.12
C GLN A 50 8.74 -4.78 15.77
N GLY A 51 7.51 -4.64 15.25
CA GLY A 51 6.91 -3.35 14.93
C GLY A 51 6.70 -2.51 16.19
N LYS A 52 6.11 -3.07 17.24
CA LYS A 52 5.91 -2.38 18.52
C LYS A 52 7.22 -1.91 19.16
N GLU A 53 8.25 -2.76 19.13
CA GLU A 53 9.58 -2.41 19.65
C GLU A 53 10.16 -1.17 18.93
N LYS A 54 9.92 -1.07 17.62
CA LYS A 54 10.50 -0.03 16.76
C LYS A 54 9.56 1.14 16.46
N GLN A 55 8.32 1.10 16.93
CA GLN A 55 7.32 2.13 16.65
C GLN A 55 7.77 3.53 17.10
N SER A 56 8.56 3.62 18.17
CA SER A 56 9.12 4.90 18.64
C SER A 56 10.10 5.56 17.65
N LEU A 57 10.61 4.79 16.68
CA LEU A 57 11.48 5.28 15.60
C LEU A 57 10.69 5.76 14.37
N ALA A 58 9.37 5.59 14.37
CA ALA A 58 8.55 5.91 13.22
C ALA A 58 8.53 7.42 12.96
N TRP A 59 8.70 7.79 11.69
CA TRP A 59 8.45 9.14 11.24
C TRP A 59 6.94 9.35 11.10
N TYR A 60 6.37 10.19 11.97
CA TYR A 60 4.96 10.53 11.94
C TYR A 60 4.74 11.83 11.18
N THR A 61 3.88 11.77 10.17
CA THR A 61 3.49 12.93 9.38
C THR A 61 2.00 13.19 9.47
N SER A 62 1.66 14.46 9.39
CA SER A 62 0.30 14.94 9.15
C SER A 62 0.42 16.03 8.10
N ASN A 63 0.05 15.69 6.88
CA ASN A 63 0.21 16.54 5.71
C ASN A 63 -1.13 16.60 4.96
N THR A 64 -1.26 17.61 4.10
CA THR A 64 -2.34 17.67 3.13
C THR A 64 -1.84 17.41 1.72
N HIS A 65 -2.71 16.86 0.87
CA HIS A 65 -2.46 16.72 -0.56
C HIS A 65 -3.78 16.81 -1.32
N ASN A 66 -3.75 17.06 -2.63
CA ASN A 66 -4.92 16.81 -3.49
C ASN A 66 -4.98 15.33 -3.90
N VAL A 67 -6.10 14.90 -4.50
CA VAL A 67 -6.27 13.49 -4.91
C VAL A 67 -5.27 13.05 -5.98
N TYR A 68 -4.64 13.98 -6.69
CA TYR A 68 -3.73 13.71 -7.79
C TYR A 68 -2.25 13.69 -7.38
N LEU A 69 -1.95 14.02 -6.12
CA LEU A 69 -0.59 14.13 -5.58
C LEU A 69 0.30 15.10 -6.38
N THR A 70 -0.29 16.19 -6.89
CA THR A 70 0.43 17.25 -7.61
C THR A 70 0.55 18.53 -6.80
N ASP A 71 1.42 19.45 -7.23
CA ASP A 71 1.41 20.81 -6.73
C ASP A 71 0.08 21.52 -7.04
N ILE A 72 -0.14 22.65 -6.37
CA ILE A 72 -1.27 23.55 -6.66
C ILE A 72 -1.13 24.09 -8.08
N ASP A 73 -2.18 23.93 -8.86
CA ASP A 73 -2.28 24.40 -10.23
C ASP A 73 -2.93 25.80 -10.25
N PRO A 74 -2.21 26.86 -10.65
CA PRO A 74 -2.72 28.23 -10.61
C PRO A 74 -3.89 28.46 -11.57
N ASP A 75 -4.12 27.58 -12.54
CA ASP A 75 -5.24 27.69 -13.48
C ASP A 75 -6.58 27.25 -12.87
N TYR A 76 -6.57 26.66 -11.67
CA TYR A 76 -7.77 26.21 -10.96
C TYR A 76 -7.94 26.91 -9.60
N ALA A 77 -9.19 27.11 -9.19
CA ALA A 77 -9.50 27.61 -7.84
C ALA A 77 -9.07 26.61 -6.75
N LEU A 78 -8.84 27.09 -5.52
CA LEU A 78 -8.37 26.25 -4.41
C LEU A 78 -9.39 25.17 -3.97
N ASP A 79 -10.68 25.42 -4.20
CA ASP A 79 -11.77 24.49 -3.90
C ASP A 79 -12.05 23.49 -5.03
N HIS A 80 -11.51 23.72 -6.23
CA HIS A 80 -11.56 22.78 -7.34
C HIS A 80 -10.82 21.48 -6.98
N VAL A 81 -11.33 20.32 -7.41
CA VAL A 81 -10.78 19.00 -7.05
C VAL A 81 -9.30 18.80 -7.37
N LYS A 82 -8.79 19.53 -8.37
CA LYS A 82 -7.37 19.57 -8.74
C LYS A 82 -6.49 20.11 -7.60
N ASN A 83 -6.99 21.07 -6.84
CA ASN A 83 -6.27 21.79 -5.79
C ASN A 83 -6.79 21.51 -4.38
N LYS A 84 -8.02 21.00 -4.25
CA LYS A 84 -8.68 20.74 -2.98
C LYS A 84 -7.82 19.82 -2.11
N GLN A 85 -7.47 20.33 -0.93
CA GLN A 85 -6.59 19.65 0.01
C GLN A 85 -7.36 18.65 0.87
N ILE A 86 -6.75 17.49 1.09
CA ILE A 86 -7.26 16.36 1.85
C ILE A 86 -6.20 15.98 2.87
N ASN A 87 -6.63 15.65 4.09
CA ASN A 87 -5.73 15.26 5.16
C ASN A 87 -5.28 13.81 4.99
N SER A 88 -4.00 13.58 5.28
CA SER A 88 -3.43 12.26 5.47
C SER A 88 -2.44 12.29 6.63
N SER A 89 -2.47 11.25 7.45
CA SER A 89 -1.52 11.10 8.53
C SER A 89 -1.18 9.64 8.78
N LYS A 90 0.11 9.38 8.98
CA LYS A 90 0.63 8.05 9.28
C LYS A 90 1.98 8.14 9.96
N GLY A 91 2.34 7.08 10.68
CA GLY A 91 3.72 6.77 11.04
C GLY A 91 4.32 5.79 10.05
N CYS A 92 5.64 5.82 9.86
CA CYS A 92 6.36 4.83 9.07
C CYS A 92 7.74 4.55 9.67
N ILE A 93 8.11 3.27 9.79
CA ILE A 93 9.52 2.87 9.82
C ILE A 93 9.92 2.28 8.45
N THR A 94 11.17 2.50 8.08
CA THR A 94 11.71 2.19 6.75
C THR A 94 12.51 0.90 6.74
N ASP A 95 12.98 0.53 5.55
CA ASP A 95 13.64 -0.74 5.27
C ASP A 95 14.82 -1.01 6.20
N ASP A 96 15.79 -0.10 6.28
CA ASP A 96 16.94 -0.15 7.19
C ASP A 96 16.58 -0.32 8.68
N GLN A 97 15.37 0.08 9.09
CA GLN A 97 14.87 -0.12 10.45
C GLN A 97 14.20 -1.48 10.63
N ILE A 98 13.86 -2.23 9.58
CA ILE A 98 13.32 -3.59 9.69
C ILE A 98 14.40 -4.55 10.22
N ALA A 99 14.03 -5.43 11.16
CA ALA A 99 14.98 -6.36 11.76
C ALA A 99 15.55 -7.33 10.71
N GLN A 100 16.85 -7.62 10.78
CA GLN A 100 17.51 -8.53 9.83
C GLN A 100 16.94 -9.95 9.86
N ASN A 101 16.42 -10.39 11.01
CA ASN A 101 15.73 -11.67 11.17
C ASN A 101 14.20 -11.58 11.02
N SER A 102 13.67 -10.46 10.49
CA SER A 102 12.23 -10.27 10.33
C SER A 102 11.65 -11.23 9.28
N PRO A 103 10.44 -11.77 9.51
CA PRO A 103 9.69 -12.47 8.46
C PRO A 103 9.51 -11.61 7.19
N LEU A 104 9.49 -10.27 7.33
CA LEU A 104 9.39 -9.34 6.20
C LEU A 104 10.59 -9.44 5.24
N ARG A 105 11.80 -9.67 5.76
CA ARG A 105 12.98 -9.88 4.92
C ARG A 105 12.87 -11.18 4.14
N VAL A 106 12.44 -12.26 4.82
CA VAL A 106 12.26 -13.58 4.20
C VAL A 106 11.28 -13.55 3.04
N ILE A 107 10.12 -12.90 3.19
CA ILE A 107 9.15 -12.77 2.09
C ILE A 107 9.65 -11.82 0.99
N TYR A 108 10.22 -10.67 1.36
CA TYR A 108 10.66 -9.66 0.39
C TYR A 108 11.77 -10.17 -0.55
N ASP A 109 12.69 -10.96 -0.01
CA ASP A 109 13.85 -11.51 -0.73
C ASP A 109 13.54 -12.85 -1.43
N ALA A 110 12.37 -13.44 -1.20
CA ALA A 110 12.01 -14.71 -1.78
C ALA A 110 11.79 -14.59 -3.31
N ALA A 111 12.67 -15.24 -4.08
CA ALA A 111 12.55 -15.33 -5.54
C ALA A 111 11.22 -15.96 -5.99
N LEU A 112 10.69 -16.92 -5.22
CA LEU A 112 9.39 -17.53 -5.47
C LEU A 112 8.25 -16.50 -5.36
N PHE A 113 8.30 -15.65 -4.33
CA PHE A 113 7.30 -14.61 -4.13
C PHE A 113 7.40 -13.52 -5.21
N ARG A 114 8.61 -13.07 -5.55
CA ARG A 114 8.83 -12.11 -6.65
C ARG A 114 8.33 -12.67 -7.99
N THR A 115 8.59 -13.94 -8.28
CA THR A 115 8.08 -14.61 -9.50
C THR A 115 6.56 -14.67 -9.54
N PHE A 116 5.92 -15.02 -8.42
CA PHE A 116 4.47 -15.01 -8.33
C PHE A 116 3.89 -13.61 -8.61
N LEU A 117 4.48 -12.57 -8.01
CA LEU A 117 4.07 -11.19 -8.22
C LEU A 117 4.25 -10.74 -9.69
N THR A 118 5.40 -11.02 -10.32
CA THR A 118 5.62 -10.64 -11.72
C THR A 118 4.62 -11.29 -12.65
N GLN A 119 4.33 -12.58 -12.42
CA GLN A 119 3.31 -13.30 -13.16
C GLN A 119 1.92 -12.67 -12.95
N VAL A 120 1.47 -12.47 -11.71
CA VAL A 120 0.13 -11.92 -11.43
C VAL A 120 -0.03 -10.48 -11.94
N LEU A 121 1.00 -9.66 -11.81
CA LEU A 121 0.95 -8.26 -12.24
C LEU A 121 1.13 -8.09 -13.76
N GLY A 122 1.63 -9.11 -14.45
CA GLY A 122 1.91 -9.06 -15.89
C GLY A 122 3.14 -8.23 -16.24
N ILE A 123 4.14 -8.21 -15.36
CA ILE A 123 5.38 -7.42 -15.51
C ILE A 123 6.59 -8.33 -15.65
N LYS A 124 7.68 -7.81 -16.23
CA LYS A 124 8.86 -8.62 -16.55
C LYS A 124 9.72 -8.96 -15.33
N ALA A 125 9.88 -8.00 -14.43
CA ALA A 125 10.76 -8.12 -13.27
C ALA A 125 10.30 -7.20 -12.14
N LEU A 126 10.75 -7.53 -10.94
CA LEU A 126 10.63 -6.71 -9.74
C LEU A 126 12.02 -6.58 -9.10
N HIS A 127 12.45 -5.35 -8.93
CA HIS A 127 13.71 -4.96 -8.34
C HIS A 127 13.46 -4.24 -7.01
N GLU A 128 14.41 -4.38 -6.09
CA GLU A 128 14.42 -3.56 -4.87
C GLU A 128 14.70 -2.09 -5.20
N TYR A 129 14.36 -1.21 -4.26
CA TYR A 129 14.75 0.20 -4.37
C TYR A 129 16.24 0.34 -4.12
N ALA A 130 16.88 1.25 -4.87
CA ALA A 130 18.31 1.54 -4.74
C ALA A 130 18.64 2.40 -3.51
N ASP A 131 17.65 3.03 -2.89
CA ASP A 131 17.80 3.72 -1.61
C ASP A 131 17.55 2.77 -0.42
N PRO A 132 18.17 3.03 0.74
CA PRO A 132 18.10 2.11 1.88
C PRO A 132 16.78 2.17 2.66
N LEU A 133 15.80 2.95 2.21
CA LEU A 133 14.60 3.26 2.99
C LEU A 133 13.33 2.61 2.43
N SER A 134 13.21 2.53 1.10
CA SER A 134 11.91 2.37 0.45
C SER A 134 11.40 0.93 0.36
N SER A 135 12.29 -0.07 0.31
CA SER A 135 11.96 -1.46 -0.04
C SER A 135 10.89 -2.11 0.85
N ILE A 136 11.02 -2.03 2.18
CA ILE A 136 10.02 -2.53 3.13
C ILE A 136 9.62 -1.39 4.07
N ASN A 137 8.34 -1.03 4.11
CA ASN A 137 7.84 0.04 4.97
C ASN A 137 6.74 -0.49 5.88
N LEU A 138 6.90 -0.31 7.20
CA LEU A 138 5.86 -0.65 8.17
C LEU A 138 5.16 0.65 8.63
N HIS A 139 3.92 0.81 8.18
CA HIS A 139 3.08 1.94 8.51
C HIS A 139 2.28 1.71 9.80
N TYR A 140 2.11 2.80 10.55
CA TYR A 140 1.31 2.86 11.76
C TYR A 140 0.19 3.90 11.59
N ALA A 141 -1.03 3.53 11.95
CA ALA A 141 -2.15 4.47 12.08
C ALA A 141 -2.86 4.23 13.43
N SER A 142 -2.71 5.20 14.33
CA SER A 142 -3.42 5.27 15.62
C SER A 142 -4.79 5.91 15.44
N ALA A 143 -5.58 5.98 16.52
CA ALA A 143 -6.89 6.62 16.51
C ALA A 143 -6.89 7.99 15.79
N GLY A 144 -7.82 8.17 14.85
CA GLY A 144 -7.97 9.38 14.04
C GLY A 144 -7.03 9.47 12.82
N GLN A 145 -5.97 8.66 12.75
CA GLN A 145 -5.08 8.66 11.58
C GLN A 145 -5.72 7.97 10.38
N GLU A 146 -5.50 8.55 9.20
CA GLU A 146 -6.14 8.16 7.95
C GLU A 146 -5.20 8.38 6.75
N LEU A 147 -5.52 7.73 5.63
CA LEU A 147 -4.93 8.06 4.34
C LEU A 147 -6.07 8.53 3.45
N GLY A 148 -6.14 9.83 3.20
CA GLY A 148 -7.23 10.45 2.44
C GLY A 148 -7.29 9.98 0.98
N TRP A 149 -8.36 10.39 0.29
CA TRP A 149 -8.56 10.03 -1.12
C TRP A 149 -7.38 10.46 -1.99
N HIS A 150 -6.85 9.52 -2.77
CA HIS A 150 -5.82 9.76 -3.75
C HIS A 150 -5.83 8.72 -4.87
N PHE A 151 -5.08 9.01 -5.92
CA PHE A 151 -4.59 8.04 -6.88
C PHE A 151 -3.11 7.79 -6.65
N ASP A 152 -2.65 6.57 -6.93
CA ASP A 152 -1.23 6.26 -6.87
C ASP A 152 -0.48 6.82 -8.09
N ASN A 153 0.80 7.15 -7.86
CA ASN A 153 1.75 7.37 -8.95
C ASN A 153 2.33 6.05 -9.48
N SER A 154 2.43 5.02 -8.62
CA SER A 154 2.84 3.68 -9.01
C SER A 154 1.74 2.94 -9.78
N SER A 155 2.13 1.98 -10.62
CA SER A 155 1.20 1.15 -11.38
C SER A 155 0.49 0.10 -10.52
N PHE A 156 1.08 -0.26 -9.37
CA PHE A 156 0.50 -1.18 -8.39
C PHE A 156 1.04 -0.90 -6.98
N ALA A 157 0.36 -1.46 -5.99
CA ALA A 157 0.76 -1.53 -4.59
C ALA A 157 0.68 -2.98 -4.10
N ILE A 158 1.64 -3.38 -3.25
CA ILE A 158 1.70 -4.70 -2.61
C ILE A 158 1.74 -4.46 -1.11
N THR A 159 0.72 -4.92 -0.40
CA THR A 159 0.60 -4.67 1.04
C THR A 159 0.22 -5.91 1.84
N LEU A 160 0.64 -5.94 3.10
CA LEU A 160 0.27 -6.94 4.09
C LEU A 160 -0.38 -6.24 5.28
N LEU A 161 -1.64 -6.55 5.59
CA LEU A 161 -2.24 -6.07 6.84
C LEU A 161 -1.71 -6.93 7.98
N ILE A 162 -1.07 -6.31 8.98
CA ILE A 162 -0.44 -7.02 10.10
C ILE A 162 -1.29 -6.91 11.37
N GLN A 163 -1.82 -5.73 11.64
CA GLN A 163 -2.68 -5.48 12.80
C GLN A 163 -3.85 -4.60 12.36
N LYS A 164 -5.07 -5.10 12.55
CA LYS A 164 -6.31 -4.37 12.28
C LYS A 164 -6.69 -3.53 13.51
N PRO A 165 -7.20 -2.31 13.34
CA PRO A 165 -7.76 -1.55 14.45
C PRO A 165 -9.12 -2.13 14.88
N GLU A 166 -9.68 -1.60 15.96
CA GLU A 166 -10.99 -2.05 16.45
C GLU A 166 -12.10 -1.72 15.45
N GLN A 167 -12.09 -0.51 14.89
CA GLN A 167 -13.00 -0.05 13.84
C GLN A 167 -12.28 0.92 12.89
N GLY A 168 -12.91 1.26 11.77
CA GLY A 168 -12.31 2.12 10.75
C GLY A 168 -11.07 1.49 10.12
N GLY A 169 -10.16 2.31 9.59
CA GLY A 169 -9.00 1.81 8.86
C GLY A 169 -9.37 0.99 7.61
N SER A 170 -10.59 1.20 7.10
CA SER A 170 -11.18 0.47 5.97
C SER A 170 -10.58 0.98 4.68
N PHE A 171 -10.18 0.06 3.80
CA PHE A 171 -9.71 0.40 2.47
C PHE A 171 -10.91 0.57 1.53
N GLU A 172 -11.13 1.80 1.07
CA GLU A 172 -12.24 2.16 0.21
C GLU A 172 -11.73 2.62 -1.16
N TYR A 173 -12.40 2.26 -2.25
CA TYR A 173 -11.91 2.55 -3.59
C TYR A 173 -13.00 2.55 -4.67
N LEU A 174 -12.68 3.17 -5.80
CA LEU A 174 -13.44 3.12 -7.05
C LEU A 174 -12.47 2.99 -8.23
N ASN A 175 -12.66 1.96 -9.05
CA ASN A 175 -11.84 1.69 -10.25
C ASN A 175 -12.22 2.60 -11.42
N ASN A 176 -11.32 2.69 -12.40
CA ASN A 176 -11.54 3.35 -13.68
C ASN A 176 -12.05 4.80 -13.51
N MET A 177 -11.58 5.45 -12.45
CA MET A 177 -11.96 6.83 -12.11
C MET A 177 -11.10 7.85 -12.84
N ARG A 178 -10.08 7.44 -13.58
CA ARG A 178 -9.32 8.29 -14.51
C ARG A 178 -8.62 7.43 -15.56
N ASN A 179 -8.11 8.05 -16.62
CA ASN A 179 -7.13 7.44 -17.52
C ASN A 179 -5.85 8.28 -17.50
N ALA A 180 -4.90 7.88 -16.65
CA ALA A 180 -3.65 8.61 -16.48
C ALA A 180 -2.80 8.65 -17.77
N ASP A 181 -2.87 7.62 -18.61
CA ASP A 181 -2.07 7.54 -19.84
C ASP A 181 -2.62 8.44 -20.96
N LEU A 182 -3.93 8.69 -20.98
CA LEU A 182 -4.57 9.64 -21.90
C LEU A 182 -4.71 11.06 -21.32
N GLY A 183 -4.28 11.29 -20.08
CA GLY A 183 -4.43 12.58 -19.39
C GLY A 183 -5.86 12.91 -18.94
N GLU A 184 -6.78 11.94 -18.95
CA GLU A 184 -8.17 12.14 -18.55
C GLU A 184 -8.30 12.04 -17.03
N MET A 185 -8.41 13.18 -16.35
CA MET A 185 -8.37 13.25 -14.88
C MET A 185 -9.72 13.07 -14.18
N ASN A 186 -10.83 13.11 -14.93
CA ASN A 186 -12.21 12.93 -14.44
C ASN A 186 -12.57 13.83 -13.24
N PHE A 187 -12.38 15.14 -13.39
CA PHE A 187 -12.60 16.10 -12.30
C PHE A 187 -14.03 16.05 -11.72
N GLU A 188 -15.05 15.89 -12.58
CA GLU A 188 -16.45 15.78 -12.15
C GLU A 188 -16.69 14.54 -11.29
N GLY A 189 -16.30 13.35 -11.76
CA GLY A 189 -16.47 12.10 -11.02
C GLY A 189 -15.70 12.10 -9.70
N VAL A 190 -14.50 12.68 -9.67
CA VAL A 190 -13.74 12.90 -8.42
C VAL A 190 -14.52 13.83 -7.48
N GLY A 191 -15.12 14.89 -7.99
CA GLY A 191 -15.96 15.80 -7.21
C GLY A 191 -17.11 15.08 -6.53
N GLU A 192 -17.78 14.17 -7.24
CA GLU A 192 -18.85 13.33 -6.68
C GLU A 192 -18.35 12.40 -5.57
N VAL A 193 -17.16 11.80 -5.73
CA VAL A 193 -16.54 10.97 -4.69
C VAL A 193 -16.25 11.78 -3.44
N LEU A 194 -15.63 12.95 -3.60
CA LEU A 194 -15.30 13.83 -2.46
C LEU A 194 -16.54 14.41 -1.77
N ALA A 195 -17.66 14.50 -2.49
CA ALA A 195 -18.96 14.91 -1.94
C ALA A 195 -19.72 13.76 -1.26
N GLY A 196 -19.25 12.50 -1.38
CA GLY A 196 -19.94 11.32 -0.86
C GLY A 196 -21.15 10.89 -1.71
N ASN A 197 -21.21 11.33 -2.97
CA ASN A 197 -22.34 11.09 -3.88
C ASN A 197 -22.13 9.84 -4.77
N LYS A 198 -21.05 9.08 -4.56
CA LYS A 198 -20.81 7.79 -5.22
C LYS A 198 -20.87 6.63 -4.23
N GLU A 199 -21.42 5.52 -4.68
CA GLU A 199 -21.28 4.25 -4.00
C GLU A 199 -19.82 3.79 -4.07
N ILE A 200 -19.22 3.50 -2.92
CA ILE A 200 -17.80 3.11 -2.79
C ILE A 200 -17.66 1.61 -2.61
N LYS A 201 -16.60 1.02 -3.17
CA LYS A 201 -16.22 -0.36 -2.85
C LYS A 201 -15.35 -0.36 -1.60
N THR A 202 -15.48 -1.40 -0.77
CA THR A 202 -14.61 -1.62 0.40
C THR A 202 -13.96 -2.99 0.30
N LEU A 203 -12.65 -3.08 0.54
CA LEU A 203 -11.96 -4.37 0.64
C LEU A 203 -12.07 -4.93 2.06
N THR A 204 -12.53 -6.17 2.17
CA THR A 204 -12.45 -6.94 3.41
C THR A 204 -11.04 -7.49 3.57
N ILE A 205 -10.26 -6.90 4.47
CA ILE A 205 -8.86 -7.26 4.72
C ILE A 205 -8.71 -7.64 6.19
N GLU A 206 -8.16 -8.82 6.45
CA GLU A 206 -7.87 -9.32 7.80
C GLU A 206 -6.35 -9.40 8.04
N PRO A 207 -5.90 -9.42 9.30
CA PRO A 207 -4.49 -9.64 9.61
C PRO A 207 -3.93 -10.88 8.90
N GLY A 208 -2.77 -10.73 8.26
CA GLY A 208 -2.15 -11.75 7.44
C GLY A 208 -2.54 -11.76 5.97
N SER A 209 -3.52 -10.94 5.55
CA SER A 209 -3.90 -10.83 4.14
C SER A 209 -2.80 -10.15 3.31
N LEU A 210 -2.49 -10.72 2.14
CA LEU A 210 -1.79 -10.04 1.05
C LEU A 210 -2.78 -9.33 0.15
N VAL A 211 -2.51 -8.07 -0.17
CA VAL A 211 -3.32 -7.26 -1.08
C VAL A 211 -2.46 -6.74 -2.22
N LEU A 212 -2.90 -6.99 -3.46
CA LEU A 212 -2.37 -6.31 -4.65
C LEU A 212 -3.43 -5.36 -5.16
N PHE A 213 -3.04 -4.13 -5.49
CA PHE A 213 -3.98 -3.08 -5.91
C PHE A 213 -3.42 -2.22 -7.03
N ARG A 214 -4.26 -1.82 -8.00
CA ARG A 214 -3.91 -0.92 -9.11
C ARG A 214 -4.44 0.50 -8.87
N GLY A 215 -3.76 1.27 -8.02
CA GLY A 215 -4.20 2.60 -7.62
C GLY A 215 -4.00 3.72 -8.65
N ARG A 216 -3.27 3.47 -9.74
CA ARG A 216 -2.98 4.51 -10.75
C ARG A 216 -4.23 5.10 -11.38
N ASN A 217 -5.25 4.29 -11.63
CA ASN A 217 -6.52 4.70 -12.23
C ASN A 217 -7.73 4.50 -11.28
N ALA A 218 -7.47 4.10 -10.04
CA ALA A 218 -8.48 3.88 -9.02
C ALA A 218 -8.31 4.87 -7.86
N ILE A 219 -9.33 5.69 -7.62
CA ILE A 219 -9.31 6.59 -6.46
C ILE A 219 -9.56 5.75 -5.22
N HIS A 220 -8.76 5.95 -4.17
CA HIS A 220 -8.85 5.12 -2.98
C HIS A 220 -8.43 5.87 -1.72
N ARG A 221 -8.87 5.38 -0.57
CA ARG A 221 -8.53 5.90 0.76
C ARG A 221 -8.47 4.79 1.80
N VAL A 222 -7.91 5.12 2.96
CA VAL A 222 -8.07 4.37 4.21
C VAL A 222 -8.78 5.26 5.21
N THR A 223 -9.96 4.84 5.68
CA THR A 223 -10.75 5.63 6.63
C THR A 223 -10.03 5.83 7.97
N PRO A 224 -10.40 6.85 8.76
CA PRO A 224 -9.82 7.06 10.08
C PRO A 224 -9.86 5.79 10.93
N THR A 225 -8.73 5.48 11.55
CA THR A 225 -8.63 4.38 12.52
C THR A 225 -9.40 4.74 13.79
N ILE A 226 -10.14 3.80 14.37
CA ILE A 226 -10.94 3.98 15.57
C ILE A 226 -10.55 2.89 16.59
N GLY A 227 -10.40 3.31 17.86
CA GLY A 227 -9.98 2.45 18.97
C GLY A 227 -8.51 2.63 19.35
N ASP A 228 -8.10 1.95 20.41
CA ASP A 228 -6.76 2.09 21.00
C ASP A 228 -5.73 1.19 20.29
N THR A 229 -6.21 0.25 19.48
CA THR A 229 -5.36 -0.65 18.71
C THR A 229 -4.79 0.05 17.47
N THR A 230 -3.49 0.37 17.48
CA THR A 230 -2.79 0.90 16.29
C THR A 230 -2.87 -0.09 15.12
N ARG A 231 -3.34 0.39 13.97
CA ARG A 231 -3.31 -0.33 12.70
C ARG A 231 -1.87 -0.42 12.21
N MET A 232 -1.42 -1.62 11.86
CA MET A 232 -0.10 -1.89 11.27
C MET A 232 -0.26 -2.48 9.88
N LEU A 233 0.35 -1.83 8.88
CA LEU A 233 0.30 -2.25 7.48
C LEU A 233 1.72 -2.21 6.90
N VAL A 234 2.14 -3.28 6.25
CA VAL A 234 3.40 -3.30 5.51
C VAL A 234 3.13 -2.97 4.05
N VAL A 235 3.99 -2.13 3.47
CA VAL A 235 4.12 -1.95 2.03
C VAL A 235 5.42 -2.63 1.60
N LEU A 236 5.33 -3.54 0.63
CA LEU A 236 6.49 -4.16 -0.02
C LEU A 236 6.71 -3.43 -1.35
N ALA A 237 7.64 -2.49 -1.36
CA ALA A 237 7.88 -1.65 -2.52
C ALA A 237 8.93 -2.30 -3.44
N TYR A 238 8.60 -2.38 -4.72
CA TYR A 238 9.48 -2.84 -5.77
C TYR A 238 9.39 -1.89 -6.96
N ASN A 239 10.42 -1.88 -7.81
CA ASN A 239 10.45 -1.20 -9.09
C ASN A 239 10.44 -2.19 -10.25
N SER A 240 9.93 -1.78 -11.41
CA SER A 240 10.02 -2.56 -12.63
C SER A 240 11.42 -2.54 -13.27
N GLU A 241 12.23 -1.54 -12.90
CA GLU A 241 13.60 -1.34 -13.39
C GLU A 241 14.58 -1.36 -12.21
N PRO A 242 15.83 -1.84 -12.42
CA PRO A 242 16.88 -1.79 -11.41
C PRO A 242 17.35 -0.35 -11.15
N ASP A 243 18.07 -0.16 -10.05
CA ASP A 243 18.77 1.09 -9.70
C ASP A 243 17.87 2.33 -9.52
N ILE A 244 16.55 2.13 -9.36
CA ILE A 244 15.59 3.20 -9.10
C ILE A 244 15.50 3.47 -7.59
N ALA A 245 15.75 4.73 -7.20
CA ALA A 245 15.54 5.26 -5.86
C ALA A 245 14.34 6.21 -5.84
N LEU A 246 13.69 6.36 -4.68
CA LEU A 246 12.77 7.48 -4.48
C LEU A 246 13.51 8.82 -4.53
N SER A 247 12.86 9.85 -5.06
CA SER A 247 13.41 11.22 -5.03
C SER A 247 13.70 11.65 -3.58
N GLU A 248 14.66 12.55 -3.41
CA GLU A 248 14.96 13.09 -2.07
C GLU A 248 13.74 13.76 -1.45
N SER A 249 12.96 14.49 -2.26
CA SER A 249 11.71 15.11 -1.81
C SER A 249 10.69 14.08 -1.32
N ALA A 250 10.52 12.96 -2.03
CA ALA A 250 9.62 11.89 -1.63
C ALA A 250 10.11 11.21 -0.34
N ARG A 251 11.41 10.91 -0.22
CA ARG A 251 12.00 10.34 1.00
C ARG A 251 11.86 11.25 2.20
N MET A 252 12.12 12.55 2.07
CA MET A 252 11.88 13.51 3.15
C MET A 252 10.40 13.59 3.54
N THR A 253 9.50 13.55 2.56
CA THR A 253 8.06 13.60 2.81
C THR A 253 7.57 12.35 3.54
N PHE A 254 7.97 11.16 3.09
CA PHE A 254 7.44 9.90 3.61
C PHE A 254 8.21 9.34 4.80
N PHE A 255 9.51 9.65 4.90
CA PHE A 255 10.42 9.03 5.88
C PHE A 255 11.15 10.05 6.76
N GLY A 256 11.12 11.34 6.42
CA GLY A 256 11.76 12.40 7.21
C GLY A 256 13.29 12.41 7.12
N ARG A 257 13.88 11.54 6.28
CA ARG A 257 15.33 11.38 6.11
C ARG A 257 15.69 10.78 4.74
N LEU A 258 16.97 10.82 4.40
CA LEU A 258 17.51 10.33 3.13
C LEU A 258 18.31 9.02 3.24
N ALA A 259 18.79 8.71 4.45
CA ALA A 259 19.56 7.52 4.80
C ALA A 259 19.35 7.18 6.28
#